data_AF-A0A512HAR9-F1
#
_entry.id   AF-A0A512HAR9-F1
#
_cell.length_a   1.000
_cell.length_b   1.000
_cell.length_c   1.000
_cell.angle_alpha   90.00
_cell.angle_beta   90.00
_cell.angle_gamma   90.00
#
_symmetry.space_group_name_H-M   'P 1'
#
loop_
_entity.id
_entity.type
_entity.pdbx_description
1 polymer ?
#
loop_
_entity_poly.entity_id
_entity_poly.type
_entity_poly.pdbx_seq_one_letter_code
_entity_poly.pdbx_strand_id
1 'polypeptide(L)'
;MLAAQGEARVVLRATSDSWILLRRNGALVVRRLLRKGDVYAVPDAEGLTLSVNESGGVEVYVDGRRASGGGGRNGIHLDPNRLKSGH
;
A
#
# COMPACT_ATOMS: atom_id res chain seq x y z
N MET A 1 -20.67 5.05 4.07
CA MET A 1 -20.65 4.57 2.67
C MET A 1 -19.37 5.09 2.04
N LEU A 2 -18.28 4.30 2.02
CA LEU A 2 -17.04 4.71 1.35
C LEU A 2 -17.26 4.63 -0.16
N ALA A 3 -17.07 5.75 -0.85
CA ALA A 3 -17.30 5.89 -2.28
C ALA A 3 -16.52 4.87 -3.12
N ALA A 4 -17.15 4.42 -4.21
CA ALA A 4 -16.67 3.41 -5.14
C ALA A 4 -15.27 3.73 -5.69
N GLN A 5 -14.26 3.03 -5.16
CA GLN A 5 -12.98 2.79 -5.78
C GLN A 5 -13.19 1.63 -6.77
N GLY A 6 -13.44 1.91 -8.05
CA GLY A 6 -13.47 0.85 -9.05
C GLY A 6 -12.15 0.07 -9.00
N GLU A 7 -12.23 -1.24 -8.74
CA GLU A 7 -11.19 -2.26 -8.91
C GLU A 7 -9.88 -2.14 -8.12
N ALA A 8 -9.70 -1.19 -7.21
CA ALA A 8 -8.49 -1.16 -6.37
C ALA A 8 -8.47 -2.35 -5.39
N ARG A 9 -7.81 -3.44 -5.80
CA ARG A 9 -7.68 -4.67 -5.00
C ARG A 9 -6.78 -4.46 -3.79
N VAL A 10 -5.79 -3.57 -3.90
CA VAL A 10 -4.84 -3.27 -2.83
C VAL A 10 -5.15 -1.94 -2.17
N VAL A 11 -5.25 -1.95 -0.84
CA VAL A 11 -5.55 -0.78 -0.02
C VAL A 11 -4.51 -0.65 1.08
N LEU A 12 -3.96 0.55 1.25
CA LEU A 12 -3.06 0.91 2.34
C LEU A 12 -3.84 1.64 3.43
N ARG A 13 -3.64 1.26 4.69
CA ARG A 13 -4.21 1.95 5.84
C ARG A 13 -3.10 2.38 6.79
N ALA A 14 -3.03 3.66 7.09
CA ALA A 14 -2.06 4.19 8.05
C ALA A 14 -2.52 3.92 9.50
N THR A 15 -1.67 3.28 10.30
CA THR A 15 -1.84 3.08 11.75
C THR A 15 -1.07 4.12 12.57
N SER A 16 -0.13 4.83 11.94
CA SER A 16 0.51 6.07 12.41
C SER A 16 0.75 7.03 11.23
N ASP A 17 1.10 8.28 11.52
CA ASP A 17 1.51 9.22 10.48
C ASP A 17 2.72 8.67 9.71
N SER A 18 2.56 8.52 8.39
CA SER A 18 3.48 7.76 7.55
C SER A 18 3.62 8.41 6.17
N TRP A 19 4.84 8.52 5.64
CA TRP A 19 4.97 8.77 4.21
C TRP A 19 4.96 7.46 3.44
N ILE A 20 4.05 7.37 2.47
CA ILE A 20 4.09 6.33 1.45
C ILE A 20 4.83 6.84 0.23
N LEU A 21 5.67 5.97 -0.32
CA LEU A 21 6.33 6.15 -1.60
C LEU A 21 5.96 4.97 -2.49
N LEU A 22 5.27 5.24 -3.60
CA LEU A 22 5.04 4.24 -4.63
C LEU A 22 5.99 4.46 -5.79
N ARG A 23 6.68 3.40 -6.20
CA ARG A 23 7.52 3.40 -7.39
C ARG A 23 6.96 2.44 -8.43
N ARG A 24 7.04 2.82 -9.69
CA ARG A 24 6.78 1.93 -10.83
C ARG A 24 8.09 1.73 -11.58
N ASN A 25 8.57 0.49 -11.66
CA ASN A 25 9.83 0.17 -12.32
C ASN A 25 11.01 1.07 -11.86
N GLY A 26 11.06 1.37 -10.55
CA GLY A 26 12.10 2.21 -9.94
C GLY A 26 11.81 3.72 -9.94
N ALA A 27 10.92 4.22 -10.80
CA ALA A 27 10.55 5.64 -10.83
C ALA A 27 9.49 5.98 -9.77
N LEU A 28 9.70 7.04 -8.99
CA LEU A 28 8.73 7.52 -7.99
C LEU A 28 7.49 8.10 -8.67
N VAL A 29 6.33 7.49 -8.44
CA VAL A 29 5.04 7.90 -9.02
C VAL A 29 4.09 8.49 -7.97
N VAL A 30 4.25 8.12 -6.70
CA VAL A 30 3.47 8.70 -5.59
C VAL A 30 4.40 8.97 -4.41
N ARG A 31 4.30 10.17 -3.83
CA ARG A 31 4.85 10.51 -2.51
C ARG A 31 3.79 11.24 -1.73
N ARG A 32 3.28 10.64 -0.66
CA ARG A 32 2.14 11.17 0.10
C ARG A 32 2.29 10.94 1.58
N LEU A 33 2.00 11.95 2.38
CA LEU A 33 1.78 11.81 3.82
C LEU A 33 0.37 11.25 4.04
N LEU A 34 0.29 10.12 4.73
CA LEU A 34 -0.96 9.60 5.29
C LEU A 34 -0.94 9.84 6.80
N ARG A 35 -1.99 10.46 7.32
CA ARG A 35 -2.23 10.59 8.76
C ARG A 35 -2.77 9.28 9.31
N LYS A 36 -2.63 9.04 10.61
CA LYS A 36 -3.25 7.89 11.28
C LYS A 36 -4.74 7.80 10.95
N GLY A 37 -5.18 6.64 10.45
CA GLY A 37 -6.55 6.39 10.03
C GLY A 37 -6.82 6.63 8.55
N ASP A 38 -5.94 7.34 7.85
CA ASP A 38 -6.05 7.54 6.41
C ASP A 38 -5.97 6.22 5.65
N VAL A 39 -6.70 6.19 4.53
CA VAL A 39 -6.72 5.07 3.60
C VAL A 39 -6.29 5.56 2.23
N TYR A 40 -5.46 4.78 1.56
CA TYR A 40 -5.04 5.01 0.18
C TYR A 40 -5.30 3.77 -0.66
N ALA A 41 -6.18 3.90 -1.65
CA ALA A 41 -6.41 2.87 -2.64
C ALA A 41 -5.29 2.92 -3.68
N VAL A 42 -4.60 1.79 -3.85
CA VAL A 42 -3.52 1.68 -4.81
C VAL A 42 -4.13 1.52 -6.21
N PRO A 43 -3.71 2.33 -7.21
CA PRO A 43 -4.12 2.13 -8.59
C PRO A 43 -3.77 0.73 -9.09
N ASP A 44 -4.65 0.11 -9.86
CA ASP A 44 -4.35 -1.18 -10.50
C ASP A 44 -3.29 -0.97 -11.60
N ALA A 45 -2.03 -1.18 -11.22
CA ALA A 45 -0.89 -1.01 -12.12
C ALA A 45 0.23 -1.99 -11.76
N GLU A 46 0.72 -2.68 -12.79
CA GLU A 46 1.82 -3.62 -12.64
C GLU A 46 3.15 -2.93 -12.32
N GLY A 47 4.01 -3.66 -11.62
CA GLY A 47 5.36 -3.22 -11.27
C GLY A 47 5.43 -2.16 -10.18
N LEU A 48 4.32 -1.93 -9.46
CA LEU A 48 4.29 -1.03 -8.31
C LEU A 48 5.00 -1.64 -7.09
N THR A 49 5.84 -0.84 -6.45
CA THR A 49 6.45 -1.15 -5.16
C THR A 49 6.17 -0.07 -4.14
N LEU A 50 5.90 -0.48 -2.91
CA LEU A 50 5.68 0.38 -1.75
C LEU A 50 6.95 0.47 -0.90
N SER A 51 7.28 1.70 -0.52
CA SER A 51 8.21 2.02 0.55
C SER A 51 7.49 2.89 1.57
N VAL A 52 7.79 2.67 2.85
CA VAL A 52 7.29 3.50 3.95
C VAL A 52 8.50 4.00 4.73
N ASN A 53 8.63 5.31 4.92
CA ASN A 53 9.76 5.85 5.68
C ASN A 53 9.48 5.89 7.19
N GLU A 54 10.57 5.90 7.97
CA GLU A 54 10.71 5.86 9.43
C GLU A 54 9.44 5.54 10.23
N SER A 55 9.31 4.26 10.60
CA SER A 55 8.35 3.73 11.59
C SER A 55 6.88 4.00 11.34
N GLY A 56 6.52 4.48 10.14
CA GLY A 56 5.15 4.61 9.69
C GLY A 56 4.45 3.26 9.60
N GLY A 57 3.57 2.97 10.55
CA GLY A 57 2.76 1.77 10.53
C GLY A 57 1.76 1.88 9.39
N VAL A 58 1.93 1.06 8.36
CA VAL A 58 0.96 0.92 7.27
C VAL A 58 0.55 -0.52 7.19
N GLU A 59 -0.75 -0.77 7.17
CA GLU A 59 -1.32 -2.08 6.92
C GLU A 59 -1.70 -2.17 5.44
N VAL A 60 -1.41 -3.32 4.84
CA VAL A 60 -1.78 -3.61 3.45
C VAL A 60 -2.96 -4.57 3.48
N TYR A 61 -4.01 -4.25 2.74
CA TYR A 61 -5.18 -5.07 2.55
C TYR A 61 -5.30 -5.44 1.08
N VAL A 62 -5.68 -6.69 0.82
CA VAL A 62 -5.98 -7.20 -0.52
C VAL A 62 -7.39 -7.76 -0.52
N ASP A 63 -8.26 -7.25 -1.39
CA ASP A 63 -9.68 -7.62 -1.46
C ASP A 63 -10.35 -7.57 -0.07
N GLY A 64 -10.00 -6.57 0.74
CA GLY A 64 -10.53 -6.38 2.11
C GLY A 64 -9.89 -7.26 3.19
N ARG A 65 -8.95 -8.15 2.87
CA ARG A 65 -8.23 -8.99 3.84
C ARG A 65 -6.83 -8.47 4.11
N ARG A 66 -6.42 -8.41 5.37
CA ARG A 66 -5.08 -7.95 5.76
C ARG A 66 -4.01 -8.92 5.26
N ALA A 67 -3.02 -8.43 4.53
CA ALA A 67 -1.86 -9.20 4.09
C ALA A 67 -0.83 -9.34 5.22
N SER A 68 -0.19 -10.50 5.35
CA SER A 68 0.66 -10.88 6.48
C SER A 68 2.09 -10.30 6.46
N GLY A 69 2.45 -9.43 5.52
CA GLY A 69 3.82 -8.90 5.39
C GLY A 69 3.94 -7.41 5.01
N GLY A 70 2.83 -6.67 5.05
CA GLY A 70 2.73 -5.34 4.43
C GLY A 70 3.23 -4.14 5.24
N GLY A 71 3.56 -4.33 6.52
CA GLY A 71 3.86 -3.21 7.43
C GLY A 71 5.34 -3.06 7.73
N GLY A 72 5.94 -1.98 7.21
CA GLY A 72 7.25 -1.51 7.67
C GLY A 72 8.47 -2.00 6.89
N ARG A 73 8.30 -2.66 5.74
CA ARG A 73 9.41 -3.07 4.86
C ARG A 73 9.47 -2.16 3.63
N ASN A 74 10.66 -1.77 3.22
CA ASN A 74 10.89 -1.05 1.96
C ASN A 74 10.86 -2.02 0.77
N GLY A 75 10.18 -1.64 -0.31
CA GLY A 75 10.21 -2.38 -1.58
C GLY A 75 9.16 -3.49 -1.70
N ILE A 76 8.04 -3.40 -0.98
CA ILE A 76 6.96 -4.39 -1.06
C ILE A 76 6.30 -4.32 -2.44
N HIS A 77 6.25 -5.43 -3.18
CA HIS A 77 5.51 -5.50 -4.44
C HIS A 77 4.01 -5.44 -4.18
N LEU A 78 3.32 -4.48 -4.80
CA LEU A 78 1.87 -4.27 -4.66
C LEU A 78 1.08 -5.12 -5.66
N ASP A 79 1.50 -6.37 -5.84
CA ASP A 79 0.79 -7.37 -6.62
C ASP A 79 -0.19 -8.14 -5.69
N PRO A 80 -1.50 -8.15 -5.98
CA PRO A 80 -2.50 -8.81 -5.14
C PRO A 80 -2.23 -10.31 -4.90
N ASN A 81 -1.69 -11.03 -5.89
CA ASN A 81 -1.46 -12.46 -5.80
C ASN A 81 -0.22 -12.76 -4.94
N ARG A 82 0.84 -11.96 -5.07
CA ARG A 82 2.05 -12.05 -4.23
C ARG A 82 1.76 -11.72 -2.77
N LEU A 83 0.98 -10.65 -2.53
CA LEU A 83 0.60 -10.25 -1.18
C LEU A 83 -0.26 -11.31 -0.46
N LYS A 84 -1.08 -12.06 -1.20
CA LYS A 84 -1.87 -13.18 -0.64
C LYS A 84 -1.01 -14.40 -0.31
N SER A 85 0.07 -14.64 -1.06
CA SER A 85 0.97 -15.79 -0.83
C SER A 85 2.07 -15.49 0.19
N GLY A 86 2.28 -14.22 0.57
CA GLY A 86 3.25 -13.83 1.60
C GLY A 86 4.70 -13.75 1.10
N HIS A 87 4.90 -13.65 -0.21
CA HIS A 87 6.21 -13.58 -0.86
C HIS A 87 6.52 -12.19 -1.44
#